data_AF-A0AAU9TF78-F1
#
_entry.id   AF-A0AAU9TF78-F1
#
_cell.length_a   1.000
_cell.length_b   1.000
_cell.length_c   1.000
_cell.angle_alpha   90.00
_cell.angle_beta   90.00
_cell.angle_gamma   90.00
#
_symmetry.space_group_name_H-M   'P 1'
#
loop_
_entity.id
_entity.type
_entity.pdbx_description
1 polymer ?
#
loop_
_entity_poly.entity_id
_entity_poly.type
_entity_poly.pdbx_seq_one_letter_code
_entity_poly.pdbx_strand_id
1 'polypeptide(L)'
;MSEERELMKKRGSFKGRLTTFINYLDALNIKTLNESDATEIQLRLGKIESLYEQYDEEENLPPLKWKLGRSVAVHPGTDGLVRVADIQTSTGVLRRAFNRICPLPIMSSG
;
A
#
# COMPACT_ATOMS: atom_id res chain seq x y z
N MET A 1 2.87 -0.37 14.24
CA MET A 1 4.33 -0.51 14.13
C MET A 1 4.69 -1.69 13.25
N SER A 2 4.03 -2.85 13.41
CA SER A 2 4.29 -4.03 12.58
C SER A 2 3.80 -3.84 11.14
N GLU A 3 2.54 -3.49 10.93
CA GLU A 3 1.95 -3.40 9.58
C GLU A 3 2.55 -2.29 8.70
N GLU A 4 2.80 -1.10 9.24
CA GLU A 4 3.48 -0.01 8.50
C GLU A 4 4.91 -0.40 8.10
N ARG A 5 5.64 -1.10 8.98
CA ARG A 5 6.95 -1.67 8.65
C ARG A 5 6.83 -2.76 7.58
N GLU A 6 5.78 -3.57 7.62
CA GLU A 6 5.51 -4.57 6.59
C GLU A 6 5.17 -3.91 5.24
N LEU A 7 4.41 -2.81 5.23
CA LEU A 7 4.15 -2.02 4.02
C LEU A 7 5.42 -1.37 3.47
N MET A 8 6.28 -0.80 4.32
CA MET A 8 7.56 -0.25 3.90
C MET A 8 8.51 -1.34 3.36
N LYS A 9 8.55 -2.51 4.00
CA LYS A 9 9.30 -3.68 3.51
C LYS A 9 8.76 -4.19 2.19
N LYS A 10 7.43 -4.31 2.04
CA LYS A 10 6.76 -4.67 0.79
C LYS A 10 7.12 -3.68 -0.32
N ARG A 11 7.00 -2.38 -0.06
CA ARG A 11 7.41 -1.30 -0.99
C ARG A 11 8.88 -1.40 -1.39
N GLY A 12 9.78 -1.65 -0.45
CA GLY A 12 11.20 -1.88 -0.72
C GLY A 12 11.44 -3.10 -1.62
N SER A 13 10.75 -4.21 -1.34
CA SER A 13 10.78 -5.42 -2.16
C SER A 13 10.24 -5.19 -3.58
N PHE A 14 9.17 -4.39 -3.72
CA PHE A 14 8.61 -4.03 -5.03
C PHE A 14 9.56 -3.14 -5.82
N LYS A 15 10.11 -2.11 -5.18
CA LYS A 15 11.09 -1.23 -5.82
C LYS A 15 12.30 -2.03 -6.34
N GLY A 16 12.81 -2.97 -5.55
CA GLY A 16 13.89 -3.86 -5.98
C GLY A 16 13.52 -4.71 -7.20
N ARG A 17 12.33 -5.34 -7.19
CA ARG A 17 11.84 -6.13 -8.32
C ARG A 17 11.63 -5.30 -9.59
N LEU A 18 11.11 -4.08 -9.47
CA LEU A 18 10.98 -3.12 -10.57
C LEU A 18 12.35 -2.75 -11.14
N THR A 19 13.33 -2.44 -10.30
CA THR A 19 14.70 -2.15 -10.75
C THR A 19 15.30 -3.33 -11.50
N THR A 20 15.15 -4.56 -10.99
CA THR A 20 15.61 -5.76 -11.70
C THR A 20 14.90 -5.97 -13.03
N PHE A 21 13.60 -5.70 -13.10
CA PHE A 21 12.83 -5.83 -14.34
C PHE A 21 13.23 -4.77 -15.37
N ILE A 22 13.43 -3.52 -14.96
CA ILE A 22 13.93 -2.44 -15.82
C ILE A 22 15.30 -2.82 -16.39
N ASN A 23 16.24 -3.25 -15.52
CA ASN A 23 17.55 -3.69 -15.97
C ASN A 23 17.49 -4.88 -16.95
N TYR A 24 16.51 -5.77 -16.76
CA TYR A 24 16.26 -6.87 -17.71
C TYR A 24 15.76 -6.35 -19.05
N LEU A 25 14.80 -5.42 -19.07
CA LEU A 25 14.33 -4.78 -20.30
C LEU A 25 15.44 -4.01 -21.02
N ASP A 26 16.29 -3.29 -20.28
CA ASP A 26 17.42 -2.55 -20.83
C ASP A 26 18.49 -3.46 -21.44
N ALA A 27 18.61 -4.69 -20.93
CA ALA A 27 19.51 -5.71 -21.47
C ALA A 27 18.94 -6.44 -22.69
N LEU A 28 17.63 -6.33 -22.97
CA LEU A 28 17.01 -6.97 -24.12
C LEU A 28 17.31 -6.17 -25.39
N ASN A 29 17.82 -6.86 -26.42
CA ASN A 29 17.92 -6.30 -27.76
C ASN A 29 16.60 -6.55 -28.51
N ILE A 30 15.85 -5.48 -28.74
CA ILE A 30 14.53 -5.50 -29.38
C ILE A 30 14.53 -6.25 -30.73
N LYS A 31 15.67 -6.26 -31.43
CA LYS A 31 15.81 -6.90 -32.75
C LYS A 31 15.94 -8.42 -32.70
N THR A 32 16.17 -9.02 -31.53
CA THR A 32 16.41 -10.46 -31.36
C THR A 32 15.47 -11.12 -30.36
N LEU A 33 14.34 -10.47 -30.00
CA LEU A 33 13.37 -11.05 -29.07
C LEU A 33 12.81 -12.36 -29.61
N ASN A 34 12.74 -13.36 -28.73
CA ASN A 34 12.10 -14.65 -29.00
C ASN A 34 10.83 -14.81 -28.14
N GLU A 35 10.09 -15.90 -28.40
CA GLU A 35 8.82 -16.18 -27.72
C GLU A 35 8.99 -16.47 -26.22
N SER A 36 10.12 -17.04 -25.81
CA SER A 36 10.43 -17.25 -24.40
C SER A 36 10.67 -15.93 -23.65
N ASP A 37 11.33 -14.96 -24.27
CA ASP A 37 11.54 -13.63 -23.71
C ASP A 37 10.20 -12.91 -23.54
N ALA A 38 9.32 -12.99 -24.55
CA ALA A 38 7.97 -12.42 -24.47
C ALA A 38 7.15 -13.03 -23.31
N THR A 39 7.23 -14.35 -23.13
CA THR A 39 6.54 -15.05 -22.04
C THR A 39 7.05 -14.61 -20.66
N GLU A 40 8.37 -14.49 -20.50
CA GLU A 40 8.99 -14.04 -19.24
C GLU A 40 8.62 -12.58 -18.90
N ILE A 41 8.61 -11.69 -19.91
CA ILE A 41 8.13 -10.31 -19.75
C ILE A 41 6.68 -10.32 -19.24
N GLN A 42 5.82 -11.13 -19.84
CA GLN A 42 4.40 -11.18 -19.52
C GLN A 42 4.14 -11.70 -18.10
N LEU A 43 4.88 -12.73 -17.67
CA LEU A 43 4.84 -13.25 -16.29
C LEU A 43 5.28 -12.20 -15.27
N ARG A 44 6.35 -11.44 -15.57
CA ARG A 44 6.85 -10.39 -14.67
C ARG A 44 5.88 -9.22 -14.59
N LEU A 45 5.25 -8.83 -15.70
CA LEU A 45 4.21 -7.79 -15.72
C LEU A 45 3.01 -8.20 -14.87
N GLY A 46 2.45 -9.40 -15.08
CA GLY A 46 1.27 -9.85 -14.33
C GLY A 46 1.53 -9.90 -12.82
N LYS A 47 2.75 -10.24 -12.40
CA LYS A 47 3.14 -10.16 -10.99
C LYS A 47 3.14 -8.72 -10.48
N ILE A 48 3.63 -7.74 -11.27
CA ILE A 48 3.66 -6.33 -10.88
C ILE A 48 2.24 -5.75 -10.77
N GLU A 49 1.36 -6.06 -11.72
CA GLU A 49 -0.04 -5.60 -11.73
C GLU A 49 -0.82 -6.06 -10.50
N SER A 50 -0.73 -7.35 -10.15
CA SER A 50 -1.37 -7.90 -8.95
C SER A 50 -0.93 -7.20 -7.65
N LEU A 51 0.33 -6.74 -7.62
CA LEU A 51 0.88 -6.03 -6.46
C LEU A 51 0.44 -4.57 -6.42
N TYR A 52 0.24 -3.96 -7.59
CA TYR A 52 -0.27 -2.60 -7.71
C TYR A 52 -1.75 -2.53 -7.31
N GLU A 53 -2.55 -3.51 -7.71
CA GLU A 53 -3.98 -3.60 -7.36
C GLU A 53 -4.20 -3.67 -5.84
N GLN A 54 -3.38 -4.47 -5.13
CA GLN A 54 -3.39 -4.52 -3.67
C GLN A 54 -3.02 -3.18 -3.01
N TYR A 55 -2.17 -2.38 -3.65
CA TYR A 55 -1.77 -1.06 -3.13
C TYR A 55 -2.85 0.00 -3.40
N ASP A 56 -3.47 -0.04 -4.57
CA ASP A 56 -4.47 0.93 -5.03
C ASP A 56 -5.74 0.89 -4.14
N GLU A 57 -6.17 -0.30 -3.72
CA GLU A 57 -7.31 -0.47 -2.80
C GLU A 57 -7.12 0.16 -1.41
N GLU A 58 -5.87 0.40 -0.97
CA GLU A 58 -5.56 0.88 0.37
C GLU A 58 -5.25 2.37 0.46
N GLU A 59 -4.66 2.97 -0.57
CA GLU A 59 -4.20 4.37 -0.56
C GLU A 59 -4.97 5.29 -1.54
N ASN A 60 -5.66 4.73 -2.55
CA ASN A 60 -6.26 5.51 -3.65
C ASN A 60 -7.79 5.34 -3.74
N LEU A 61 -8.48 5.39 -2.59
CA LEU A 61 -9.93 5.54 -2.65
C LEU A 61 -10.27 6.86 -3.36
N PRO A 62 -11.28 6.87 -4.25
CA PRO A 62 -11.70 8.09 -4.91
C PRO A 62 -12.05 9.16 -3.87
N PRO A 63 -11.91 10.46 -4.22
CA PRO A 63 -12.27 11.55 -3.32
C PRO A 63 -13.66 11.31 -2.71
N LEU A 64 -13.81 11.63 -1.41
CA LEU A 64 -15.03 11.44 -0.63
C LEU A 64 -15.40 9.99 -0.28
N LYS A 65 -14.62 8.98 -0.68
CA LYS A 65 -14.82 7.59 -0.25
C LYS A 65 -13.82 7.21 0.84
N TRP A 66 -14.23 7.33 2.10
CA TRP A 66 -13.38 7.00 3.24
C TRP A 66 -13.75 5.61 3.80
N LYS A 67 -12.76 4.76 4.09
CA LYS A 67 -13.00 3.51 4.82
C LYS A 67 -13.46 3.86 6.24
N LEU A 68 -14.59 3.29 6.64
CA LEU A 68 -15.06 3.38 8.01
C LEU A 68 -14.23 2.45 8.89
N GLY A 69 -13.95 2.91 10.11
CA GLY A 69 -13.24 2.11 11.08
C GLY A 69 -13.37 2.66 12.50
N ARG A 70 -13.06 1.82 13.48
CA ARG A 70 -13.07 2.16 14.91
C ARG A 70 -11.64 2.27 15.42
N SER A 71 -11.33 3.36 16.11
CA SER A 71 -10.05 3.48 16.82
C SER A 71 -9.96 2.42 17.92
N VAL A 72 -8.93 1.58 17.88
CA VAL A 72 -8.70 0.50 18.86
C VAL A 72 -7.48 0.75 19.74
N ALA A 73 -6.50 1.54 19.28
CA ALA A 73 -5.35 1.94 20.09
C ALA A 73 -4.77 3.27 19.59
N VAL A 74 -4.11 4.01 20.48
CA VAL A 74 -3.40 5.27 20.18
C VAL A 74 -1.94 5.16 20.58
N HIS A 75 -1.05 5.82 19.84
CA HIS A 75 0.40 5.76 20.03
C HIS A 75 0.95 7.16 20.32
N PRO A 76 1.22 7.49 21.60
CA PRO A 76 1.82 8.77 21.97
C PRO A 76 3.26 8.89 21.45
N GLY A 77 3.62 10.10 21.02
CA GLY A 77 5.02 10.46 20.75
C GLY A 77 5.83 10.66 22.03
N THR A 78 7.13 10.92 21.87
CA THR A 78 8.04 11.24 22.99
C THR A 78 7.66 12.52 23.74
N ASP A 79 6.89 13.40 23.10
CA ASP A 79 6.31 14.61 23.67
C ASP A 79 4.93 14.38 24.30
N GLY A 80 4.46 13.13 24.39
CA GLY A 80 3.14 12.76 24.91
C GLY A 80 1.98 13.03 23.96
N LEU A 81 2.22 13.65 22.80
CA LEU A 81 1.18 13.95 21.82
C LEU A 81 0.89 12.76 20.92
N VAL A 82 -0.37 12.34 20.86
CA VAL A 82 -0.83 11.28 19.97
C VAL A 82 -0.99 11.85 18.56
N ARG A 83 -0.28 11.24 17.61
CA ARG A 83 -0.39 11.58 16.17
C ARG A 83 -0.85 10.41 15.32
N VAL A 84 -0.89 9.21 15.90
CA VAL A 84 -1.12 7.95 15.19
C VAL A 84 -2.06 7.06 16.01
N ALA A 85 -3.02 6.44 15.35
CA ALA A 85 -3.92 5.45 15.92
C ALA A 85 -3.94 4.16 15.08
N ASP A 86 -4.24 3.05 15.74
CA ASP A 86 -4.65 1.81 15.10
C ASP A 86 -6.17 1.84 14.93
N ILE A 87 -6.64 1.64 13.71
CA ILE A 87 -8.04 1.71 13.30
C ILE A 87 -8.46 0.33 12.80
N GLN A 88 -9.44 -0.29 13.46
CA GLN A 88 -10.07 -1.51 12.98
C GLN A 88 -11.05 -1.18 11.85
N THR A 89 -10.80 -1.71 10.67
CA THR A 89 -11.72 -1.71 9.52
C THR A 89 -12.29 -3.11 9.27
N SER A 90 -13.13 -3.25 8.24
CA SER A 90 -13.67 -4.55 7.80
C SER A 90 -12.59 -5.51 7.30
N THR A 91 -11.44 -5.00 6.85
CA THR A 91 -10.37 -5.79 6.26
C THR A 91 -9.21 -6.09 7.22
N GLY A 92 -9.15 -5.42 8.37
CA GLY A 92 -8.07 -5.60 9.35
C GLY A 92 -7.84 -4.39 10.24
N VAL A 93 -6.75 -4.41 11.01
CA VAL A 93 -6.34 -3.26 11.83
C VAL A 93 -5.25 -2.50 11.09
N LEU A 94 -5.56 -1.25 10.73
CA LEU A 94 -4.64 -0.37 10.03
C LEU A 94 -4.07 0.74 10.90
N ARG A 95 -2.76 0.97 10.82
CA ARG A 95 -2.12 2.13 11.47
C ARG A 95 -2.26 3.39 10.60
N ARG A 96 -2.82 4.47 11.14
CA ARG A 96 -2.98 5.75 10.42
C ARG A 96 -2.63 6.95 11.29
N ALA A 97 -1.97 7.92 10.65
CA ALA A 97 -1.74 9.23 11.22
C ALA A 97 -3.04 10.05 11.24
N PHE A 98 -3.17 10.97 12.19
CA PHE A 98 -4.40 11.76 12.39
C PHE A 98 -4.76 12.62 11.18
N ASN A 99 -3.77 13.07 10.40
CA ASN A 99 -4.00 13.77 9.13
C ASN A 99 -4.63 12.89 8.02
N ARG A 100 -4.73 11.57 8.24
CA ARG A 100 -5.38 10.60 7.35
C ARG A 100 -6.63 9.98 7.97
N ILE A 101 -7.18 10.57 9.04
CA ILE A 101 -8.39 10.11 9.73
C ILE A 101 -9.34 11.31 9.86
N CYS A 102 -10.63 11.08 9.68
CA CYS A 102 -11.66 12.07 9.94
C CYS A 102 -12.64 11.52 10.98
N PRO A 103 -12.90 12.22 12.09
CA PRO A 103 -13.89 11.79 13.07
C PRO A 103 -15.30 11.84 12.46
N LEU A 104 -16.08 10.80 12.70
CA LEU A 104 -17.47 10.76 12.27
C LEU A 104 -18.32 11.68 13.16
N PRO A 105 -19.35 12.35 12.61
CA PRO A 105 -20.27 13.14 13.40
C PRO A 105 -20.97 12.24 14.41
N ILE A 106 -20.76 12.52 15.70
CA ILE A 106 -21.52 11.91 16.79
C ILE A 106 -22.91 12.53 16.81
N MET A 107 -23.92 11.76 16.41
CA MET A 107 -25.30 12.13 16.68
C MET A 107 -25.54 11.94 18.17
N SER A 108 -25.53 13.04 18.93
CA SER A 108 -26.05 13.05 20.29
C SER A 108 -27.55 12.76 20.21
N SER A 109 -27.95 11.54 20.55
CA SER A 109 -29.35 11.27 20.89
C SER A 109 -29.62 12.01 22.19
N GLY A 110 -30.42 13.08 22.10
CA GLY A 110 -30.97 13.79 23.26
C GLY A 110 -32.11 13.03 23.88
#